data_AF-A0A7S1E8H1-F1
#
_entry.id   AF-A0A7S1E8H1-F1
#
_cell.length_a   1.000
_cell.length_b   1.000
_cell.length_c   1.000
_cell.angle_alpha   90.00
_cell.angle_beta   90.00
_cell.angle_gamma   90.00
#
_symmetry.space_group_name_H-M   'P 1'
#
loop_
_entity.id
_entity.type
_entity.pdbx_description
1 polymer ?
#
loop_
_entity_poly.entity_id
_entity_poly.type
_entity_poly.pdbx_seq_one_letter_code
_entity_poly.pdbx_strand_id
1 'polypeptide(L)'
;NVGADADSTKQVLYMQQGGLTLPDVSYYTDSAHASKLEAFTTFMVNVLVMVGASREEARASADSVVEVESALAAMHLSHEDERAARSLPPLSVQQVSRGMAMPGGFDWSLLFTLMEVPSSSSDKVVRVIDVGYFSKLCAFLAERTPRSLVPYVRWRYLDALMGHLGKEFQAQDLSFRRVLFGVSRAPPR
;
A
#
# COMPACT_ATOMS: atom_id res chain seq x y z
N ASN A 1 -7.73 -3.22 -7.87
CA ASN A 1 -9.19 -3.13 -7.60
C ASN A 1 -9.93 -3.47 -8.89
N VAL A 2 -11.10 -4.12 -8.87
CA VAL A 2 -11.92 -4.37 -10.08
C VAL A 2 -13.17 -3.51 -9.99
N GLY A 3 -13.51 -2.81 -11.07
CA GLY A 3 -14.69 -1.95 -11.11
C GLY A 3 -15.24 -1.76 -12.52
N ALA A 4 -16.37 -1.07 -12.60
CA ALA A 4 -16.99 -0.72 -13.88
C ALA A 4 -16.09 0.22 -14.67
N ASP A 5 -15.95 -0.04 -15.97
CA ASP A 5 -15.28 0.87 -16.89
C ASP A 5 -16.14 2.11 -17.18
N ALA A 6 -15.59 3.11 -17.88
CA ALA A 6 -16.38 4.22 -18.41
C ALA A 6 -17.54 3.73 -19.28
N ASP A 7 -17.34 2.61 -19.98
CA ASP A 7 -18.41 1.75 -20.48
C ASP A 7 -18.90 0.85 -19.33
N SER A 8 -20.03 1.22 -18.73
CA SER A 8 -20.59 0.53 -17.55
C SER A 8 -20.99 -0.92 -17.80
N THR A 9 -21.00 -1.38 -19.06
CA THR A 9 -21.22 -2.78 -19.42
C THR A 9 -19.96 -3.64 -19.27
N LYS A 10 -18.79 -3.02 -19.04
CA LYS A 10 -17.49 -3.69 -18.93
C LYS A 10 -16.90 -3.56 -17.54
N GLN A 11 -16.10 -4.54 -17.18
CA GLN A 11 -15.28 -4.54 -15.96
C GLN A 11 -13.81 -4.37 -16.34
N VAL A 12 -13.11 -3.58 -15.54
CA VAL A 12 -11.70 -3.23 -15.76
C VAL A 12 -10.92 -3.45 -14.48
N LEU A 13 -9.67 -3.92 -14.64
CA LEU A 13 -8.71 -3.99 -13.53
C LEU A 13 -8.07 -2.61 -13.35
N TYR A 14 -8.30 -1.98 -12.21
CA TYR A 14 -7.61 -0.77 -11.79
C TYR A 14 -6.34 -1.10 -11.02
N MET A 15 -5.22 -0.56 -11.51
CA MET A 15 -3.92 -0.57 -10.86
C MET A 15 -3.59 0.86 -10.43
N GLN A 16 -3.49 1.06 -9.12
CA GLN A 16 -3.29 2.36 -8.50
C GLN A 16 -2.12 2.27 -7.52
N GLN A 17 -1.51 3.41 -7.23
CA GLN A 17 -0.54 3.54 -6.15
C GLN A 17 -1.15 3.09 -4.82
N GLY A 18 -0.32 2.52 -3.95
CA GLY A 18 -0.77 2.01 -2.67
C GLY A 18 0.39 1.68 -1.73
N GLY A 19 0.09 0.86 -0.73
CA GLY A 19 1.08 0.35 0.21
C GLY A 19 1.39 1.25 1.40
N LEU A 20 0.65 2.35 1.59
CA LEU A 20 0.74 3.19 2.78
C LEU A 20 -0.28 2.76 3.83
N THR A 21 0.08 2.87 5.10
CA THR A 21 -0.86 2.69 6.22
C THR A 21 -1.56 4.01 6.58
N LEU A 22 -0.83 5.12 6.53
CA LEU A 22 -1.41 6.45 6.76
C LEU A 22 -2.15 6.94 5.51
N PRO A 23 -3.19 7.77 5.69
CA PRO A 23 -4.16 8.04 4.63
C PRO A 23 -3.63 8.91 3.48
N ASP A 24 -2.54 9.63 3.69
CA ASP A 24 -1.99 10.57 2.71
C ASP A 24 -0.45 10.61 2.77
N VAL A 25 0.17 10.92 1.63
CA VAL A 25 1.64 10.96 1.48
C VAL A 25 2.29 12.02 2.38
N SER A 26 1.58 13.12 2.67
CA SER A 26 2.06 14.21 3.53
C SER A 26 2.45 13.75 4.93
N TYR A 27 1.83 12.67 5.44
CA TYR A 27 2.19 12.12 6.75
C TYR A 27 3.62 11.59 6.82
N TYR A 28 4.22 11.26 5.68
CA TYR A 28 5.59 10.77 5.56
C TYR A 28 6.56 11.84 5.06
N THR A 29 6.07 12.83 4.31
CA THR A 29 6.91 13.82 3.62
C THR A 29 6.92 15.21 4.26
N ASP A 30 5.88 15.59 5.02
CA ASP A 30 5.78 16.89 5.67
C ASP A 30 6.20 16.82 7.15
N SER A 31 7.17 17.64 7.51
CA SER A 31 7.63 17.84 8.89
C SER A 31 6.51 18.24 9.87
N ALA A 32 5.44 18.90 9.39
CA ALA A 32 4.28 19.24 10.20
C ALA A 32 3.54 18.00 10.75
N HIS A 33 3.77 16.84 10.16
CA HIS A 33 3.17 15.56 10.58
C HIS A 33 4.14 14.65 11.35
N ALA A 34 5.36 15.12 11.68
CA ALA A 34 6.35 14.33 12.41
C ALA A 34 5.82 13.72 13.72
N SER A 35 5.00 14.46 14.47
CA SER A 35 4.38 13.96 15.70
C SER A 35 3.38 12.84 15.46
N LYS A 36 2.64 12.90 14.34
CA LYS A 36 1.69 11.86 13.92
C LYS A 36 2.42 10.63 13.39
N LEU A 37 3.53 10.83 12.67
CA LEU A 37 4.39 9.74 12.21
C LEU A 37 5.04 9.00 13.39
N GLU A 38 5.52 9.72 14.42
CA GLU A 38 6.05 9.06 15.62
C GLU A 38 4.94 8.35 16.43
N ALA A 39 3.73 8.90 16.48
CA ALA A 39 2.59 8.21 17.07
C ALA A 39 2.24 6.92 16.32
N PHE A 40 2.38 6.92 14.98
CA PHE A 40 2.23 5.73 14.15
C PHE A 40 3.32 4.68 14.44
N THR A 41 4.59 5.09 14.55
CA THR A 41 5.69 4.21 14.97
C THR A 41 5.42 3.58 16.34
N THR A 42 4.98 4.39 17.31
CA THR A 42 4.65 3.92 18.66
C THR A 42 3.49 2.92 18.64
N PHE A 43 2.45 3.18 17.84
CA PHE A 43 1.33 2.27 17.65
C PHE A 43 1.79 0.92 17.10
N MET A 44 2.63 0.92 16.06
CA MET A 44 3.21 -0.31 15.51
C MET A 44 3.99 -1.10 16.56
N VAL A 45 4.84 -0.43 17.35
CA VAL A 45 5.60 -1.06 18.43
C VAL A 45 4.68 -1.76 19.43
N ASN A 46 3.61 -1.08 19.87
CA ASN A 46 2.67 -1.65 20.83
C ASN A 46 1.98 -2.90 20.28
N VAL A 47 1.51 -2.85 19.04
CA VAL A 47 0.86 -4.00 18.38
C VAL A 47 1.84 -5.17 18.21
N LEU A 48 3.08 -4.90 17.79
CA LEU A 48 4.10 -5.92 17.59
C LEU A 48 4.50 -6.60 18.91
N VAL A 49 4.57 -5.85 20.00
CA VAL A 49 4.78 -6.42 21.35
C VAL A 49 3.59 -7.31 21.76
N MET A 50 2.35 -6.91 21.45
CA MET A 50 1.17 -7.72 21.76
C MET A 50 1.14 -9.07 21.03
N VAL A 51 1.79 -9.17 19.87
CA VAL A 51 1.95 -10.45 19.13
C VAL A 51 3.25 -11.18 19.48
N GLY A 52 3.98 -10.72 20.51
CA GLY A 52 5.09 -11.45 21.13
C GLY A 52 6.50 -11.01 20.75
N ALA A 53 6.67 -9.90 20.02
CA ALA A 53 8.01 -9.36 19.75
C ALA A 53 8.62 -8.69 21.00
N SER A 54 9.95 -8.70 21.12
CA SER A 54 10.61 -7.83 22.10
C SER A 54 10.37 -6.36 21.75
N ARG A 55 10.52 -5.45 22.72
CA ARG A 55 10.35 -4.02 22.43
C ARG A 55 11.43 -3.51 21.46
N GLU A 56 12.66 -4.01 21.54
CA GLU A 56 13.71 -3.67 20.58
C GLU A 56 13.38 -4.20 19.18
N GLU A 57 12.96 -5.45 19.06
CA GLU A 57 12.57 -6.05 17.77
C GLU A 57 11.37 -5.35 17.14
N ALA A 58 10.38 -5.00 17.97
CA ALA A 58 9.21 -4.25 17.56
C ALA A 58 9.58 -2.86 17.04
N ARG A 59 10.50 -2.16 17.72
CA ARG A 59 10.98 -0.83 17.27
C ARG A 59 11.74 -0.93 15.97
N ALA A 60 12.69 -1.86 15.85
CA ALA A 60 13.43 -2.06 14.60
C ALA A 60 12.50 -2.42 13.42
N SER A 61 11.48 -3.23 13.67
CA SER A 61 10.47 -3.57 12.65
C SER A 61 9.62 -2.36 12.27
N ALA A 62 9.16 -1.56 13.24
CA ALA A 62 8.39 -0.35 13.00
C ALA A 62 9.19 0.70 12.22
N ASP A 63 10.46 0.91 12.57
CA ASP A 63 11.34 1.83 11.85
C ASP A 63 11.57 1.36 10.39
N SER A 64 11.75 0.06 10.18
CA SER A 64 11.83 -0.53 8.84
C SER A 64 10.53 -0.36 8.03
N VAL A 65 9.37 -0.42 8.68
CA VAL A 65 8.08 -0.17 8.02
C VAL A 65 7.97 1.29 7.61
N VAL A 66 8.30 2.23 8.51
CA VAL A 66 8.26 3.67 8.20
C VAL A 66 9.20 4.00 7.06
N GLU A 67 10.40 3.39 7.00
CA GLU A 67 11.35 3.58 5.91
C GLU A 67 10.75 3.15 4.56
N VAL A 68 10.18 1.94 4.50
CA VAL A 68 9.54 1.43 3.27
C VAL A 68 8.35 2.30 2.87
N GLU A 69 7.45 2.62 3.81
CA GLU A 69 6.27 3.44 3.52
C GLU A 69 6.64 4.87 3.12
N SER A 70 7.70 5.45 3.68
CA SER A 70 8.20 6.77 3.28
C SER A 70 8.77 6.75 1.86
N ALA A 71 9.50 5.70 1.50
CA ALA A 71 9.97 5.51 0.12
C ALA A 71 8.80 5.38 -0.85
N LEU A 72 7.78 4.57 -0.50
CA LEU A 72 6.56 4.43 -1.32
C LEU A 72 5.83 5.76 -1.45
N ALA A 73 5.67 6.52 -0.37
CA ALA A 73 5.00 7.81 -0.37
C ALA A 73 5.70 8.83 -1.29
N ALA A 74 7.04 8.80 -1.35
CA ALA A 74 7.80 9.66 -2.28
C ALA A 74 7.63 9.28 -3.77
N MET A 75 7.11 8.09 -4.06
CA MET A 75 6.83 7.63 -5.43
C MET A 75 5.40 7.95 -5.90
N HIS A 76 4.48 8.21 -4.96
CA HIS A 76 3.06 8.46 -5.23
C HIS A 76 2.84 9.79 -5.96
N LEU A 77 1.83 9.84 -6.83
CA LEU A 77 1.25 11.08 -7.30
C LEU A 77 0.44 11.76 -6.19
N SER A 78 0.24 13.07 -6.34
CA SER A 78 -0.75 13.81 -5.55
C SER A 78 -2.17 13.30 -5.86
N HIS A 79 -3.13 13.50 -4.96
CA HIS A 79 -4.52 13.14 -5.21
C HIS A 79 -5.12 13.86 -6.43
N GLU A 80 -4.67 15.09 -6.72
CA GLU A 80 -5.10 15.85 -7.89
C GLU A 80 -4.60 15.19 -9.17
N ASP A 81 -3.31 14.86 -9.22
CA ASP A 81 -2.69 14.19 -10.36
C ASP A 81 -3.27 12.77 -10.56
N GLU A 82 -3.50 12.03 -9.48
CA GLU A 82 -4.16 10.72 -9.52
C GLU A 82 -5.55 10.82 -10.15
N ARG A 83 -6.32 11.86 -9.78
CA ARG A 83 -7.66 12.10 -10.34
C ARG A 83 -7.59 12.44 -11.83
N ALA A 84 -6.61 13.25 -12.25
CA ALA A 84 -6.40 13.57 -13.66
C ALA A 84 -6.02 12.32 -14.47
N ALA A 85 -5.13 11.47 -13.93
CA ALA A 85 -4.64 10.26 -14.59
C ALA A 85 -5.72 9.18 -14.81
N ARG A 86 -6.84 9.22 -14.06
CA ARG A 86 -7.99 8.33 -14.31
C ARG A 86 -8.65 8.50 -15.68
N SER A 87 -8.42 9.63 -16.34
CA SER A 87 -8.91 9.88 -17.70
C SER A 87 -8.07 9.22 -18.80
N LEU A 88 -6.88 8.69 -18.47
CA LEU A 88 -5.99 8.06 -19.44
C LEU A 88 -6.63 6.81 -20.07
N PRO A 89 -6.33 6.52 -21.35
CA PRO A 89 -6.84 5.35 -22.02
C PRO A 89 -6.32 4.07 -21.34
N PRO A 90 -7.14 3.01 -21.31
CA PRO A 90 -6.73 1.75 -20.74
C PRO A 90 -5.65 1.05 -21.59
N LEU A 91 -4.93 0.15 -20.94
CA LEU A 91 -3.90 -0.70 -21.53
C LEU A 91 -4.35 -2.16 -21.51
N SER A 92 -3.86 -2.98 -22.42
CA SER A 92 -3.98 -4.44 -22.31
C SER A 92 -3.01 -5.01 -21.28
N VAL A 93 -3.32 -6.18 -20.71
CA VAL A 93 -2.41 -6.93 -19.81
C VAL A 93 -1.02 -7.09 -20.44
N GLN A 94 -0.94 -7.37 -21.74
CA GLN A 94 0.34 -7.51 -22.44
C GLN A 94 1.12 -6.19 -22.55
N GLN A 95 0.44 -5.07 -22.81
CA GLN A 95 1.07 -3.74 -22.80
C GLN A 95 1.58 -3.38 -21.42
N VAL A 96 0.83 -3.72 -20.37
CA VAL A 96 1.22 -3.49 -18.99
C VAL A 96 2.46 -4.31 -18.62
N SER A 97 2.47 -5.62 -18.90
CA SER A 97 3.63 -6.47 -18.65
C SER A 97 4.89 -6.02 -19.41
N ARG A 98 4.73 -5.52 -20.64
CA ARG A 98 5.86 -5.00 -21.45
C ARG A 98 6.31 -3.61 -21.00
N GLY A 99 5.36 -2.71 -20.75
CA GLY A 99 5.62 -1.30 -20.43
C GLY A 99 6.14 -1.08 -19.01
N MET A 100 5.89 -2.02 -18.10
CA MET A 100 6.43 -2.01 -16.74
C MET A 100 7.60 -3.00 -16.56
N ALA A 101 8.14 -3.53 -17.67
CA ALA A 101 9.37 -4.32 -17.63
C ALA A 101 10.53 -3.42 -17.20
N MET A 102 11.08 -3.68 -16.01
CA MET A 102 12.19 -2.90 -15.44
C MET A 102 13.42 -3.79 -15.22
N PRO A 103 14.65 -3.22 -15.28
CA PRO A 103 15.86 -3.95 -14.89
C PRO A 103 15.71 -4.47 -13.45
N GLY A 104 15.94 -5.77 -13.23
CA GLY A 104 15.70 -6.44 -11.94
C GLY A 104 14.43 -7.28 -11.84
N GLY A 105 13.56 -7.25 -12.86
CA GLY A 105 12.68 -8.37 -13.19
C GLY A 105 11.49 -8.63 -12.25
N PHE A 106 10.66 -7.61 -11.96
CA PHE A 106 9.34 -7.89 -11.41
C PHE A 106 8.48 -8.61 -12.46
N ASP A 107 8.10 -9.86 -12.20
CA ASP A 107 7.34 -10.67 -13.15
C ASP A 107 5.84 -10.35 -13.07
N TRP A 108 5.45 -9.31 -13.82
CA TRP A 108 4.05 -8.91 -13.98
C TRP A 108 3.17 -10.04 -14.54
N SER A 109 3.73 -10.91 -15.38
CA SER A 109 2.98 -12.03 -15.97
C SER A 109 2.68 -13.09 -14.91
N LEU A 110 3.65 -13.40 -14.05
CA LEU A 110 3.44 -14.24 -12.87
C LEU A 110 2.42 -13.62 -11.92
N LEU A 111 2.51 -12.32 -11.63
CA LEU A 111 1.54 -11.63 -10.78
C LEU A 111 0.12 -11.76 -11.36
N PHE A 112 -0.07 -11.47 -12.65
CA PHE A 112 -1.37 -11.63 -13.30
C PHE A 112 -1.87 -13.07 -13.27
N THR A 113 -0.98 -14.04 -13.42
CA THR A 113 -1.32 -15.47 -13.30
C THR A 113 -1.78 -15.82 -11.88
N LEU A 114 -1.08 -15.35 -10.85
CA LEU A 114 -1.44 -15.55 -9.43
C LEU A 114 -2.74 -14.85 -9.04
N MET A 115 -3.04 -13.72 -9.67
CA MET A 115 -4.34 -13.03 -9.53
C MET A 115 -5.44 -13.65 -10.39
N GLU A 116 -5.17 -14.79 -11.04
CA GLU A 116 -6.09 -15.50 -11.94
C GLU A 116 -6.63 -14.60 -13.06
N VAL A 117 -5.83 -13.63 -13.52
CA VAL A 117 -6.15 -12.77 -14.65
C VAL A 117 -5.83 -13.55 -15.94
N PRO A 118 -6.83 -13.94 -16.74
CA PRO A 118 -6.62 -14.76 -17.93
C PRO A 118 -5.76 -14.03 -18.97
N SER A 119 -4.70 -14.70 -19.41
CA SER A 119 -3.70 -14.19 -20.34
C SER A 119 -4.15 -14.13 -21.81
N SER A 120 -5.27 -14.77 -22.15
CA SER A 120 -5.72 -14.99 -23.54
C SER A 120 -6.72 -13.96 -24.09
N SER A 121 -7.18 -13.00 -23.29
CA SER A 121 -8.14 -11.99 -23.76
C SER A 121 -7.44 -10.67 -24.09
N SER A 122 -7.30 -10.39 -25.39
CA SER A 122 -6.93 -9.07 -25.94
C SER A 122 -7.81 -7.92 -25.44
N ASP A 123 -9.01 -8.24 -24.93
CA ASP A 123 -10.05 -7.29 -24.52
C ASP A 123 -10.02 -6.93 -23.03
N LYS A 124 -9.06 -7.43 -22.26
CA LYS A 124 -8.94 -7.07 -20.84
C LYS A 124 -8.17 -5.77 -20.67
N VAL A 125 -8.98 -4.73 -20.62
CA VAL A 125 -8.70 -3.38 -20.19
C VAL A 125 -8.10 -3.45 -18.77
N VAL A 126 -6.89 -2.94 -18.62
CA VAL A 126 -6.22 -2.62 -17.35
C VAL A 126 -6.02 -1.12 -17.34
N ARG A 127 -6.54 -0.45 -16.32
CA ARG A 127 -6.31 0.97 -16.10
C ARG A 127 -5.18 1.15 -15.10
N VAL A 128 -4.01 1.47 -15.61
CA VAL A 128 -2.85 1.86 -14.79
C VAL A 128 -2.94 3.36 -14.56
N ILE A 129 -3.23 3.75 -13.32
CA ILE A 129 -3.42 5.16 -12.96
C ILE A 129 -2.07 5.87 -12.82
N ASP A 130 -1.04 5.18 -12.33
CA ASP A 130 0.28 5.76 -12.18
C ASP A 130 1.37 4.79 -12.63
N VAL A 131 1.72 4.88 -13.92
CA VAL A 131 2.80 4.09 -14.52
C VAL A 131 4.16 4.45 -13.90
N GLY A 132 4.36 5.72 -13.53
CA GLY A 132 5.60 6.20 -12.93
C GLY A 132 5.86 5.58 -11.55
N TYR A 133 4.83 5.51 -10.72
CA TYR A 133 4.89 4.80 -9.44
C TYR A 133 5.29 3.34 -9.61
N PHE A 134 4.65 2.59 -10.52
CA PHE A 134 4.97 1.17 -10.71
C PHE A 134 6.38 0.95 -11.24
N SER A 135 6.88 1.84 -12.11
CA SER A 135 8.27 1.81 -12.57
C SER A 135 9.26 2.01 -11.41
N LYS A 136 9.05 3.02 -10.56
CA LYS A 136 9.88 3.27 -9.37
C LYS A 136 9.76 2.15 -8.34
N LEU A 137 8.57 1.60 -8.15
CA LEU A 137 8.33 0.46 -7.26
C LEU A 137 9.12 -0.76 -7.69
N CYS A 138 9.15 -1.08 -8.99
CA CYS A 138 9.93 -2.21 -9.49
C CYS A 138 11.42 -2.03 -9.22
N ALA A 139 11.96 -0.82 -9.44
CA ALA A 139 13.35 -0.52 -9.12
C ALA A 139 13.63 -0.64 -7.60
N PHE A 140 12.75 -0.08 -6.76
CA PHE A 140 12.84 -0.17 -5.31
C PHE A 140 12.84 -1.63 -4.80
N LEU A 141 12.02 -2.49 -5.40
CA LEU A 141 11.97 -3.91 -5.06
C LEU A 141 13.22 -4.66 -5.55
N ALA A 142 13.75 -4.33 -6.73
CA ALA A 142 14.94 -4.96 -7.30
C ALA A 142 16.22 -4.70 -6.48
N GLU A 143 16.29 -3.57 -5.78
CA GLU A 143 17.42 -3.21 -4.91
C GLU A 143 17.38 -3.90 -3.54
N ARG A 144 16.29 -4.62 -3.23
CA ARG A 144 16.05 -5.20 -1.90
C ARG A 144 15.96 -6.71 -1.94
N THR A 145 16.27 -7.32 -0.81
CA THR A 145 16.03 -8.76 -0.63
C THR A 145 14.59 -8.99 -0.15
N PRO A 146 13.98 -10.15 -0.47
CA PRO A 146 12.68 -10.50 0.10
C PRO A 146 12.66 -10.44 1.63
N ARG A 147 13.79 -10.79 2.28
CA ARG A 147 13.92 -10.78 3.74
C ARG A 147 13.83 -9.37 4.34
N SER A 148 14.37 -8.35 3.66
CA SER A 148 14.28 -6.96 4.14
C SER A 148 12.86 -6.40 4.10
N LEU A 149 11.95 -6.99 3.32
CA LEU A 149 10.55 -6.54 3.24
C LEU A 149 9.63 -7.29 4.21
N VAL A 150 10.12 -8.32 4.92
CA VAL A 150 9.32 -9.11 5.87
C VAL A 150 8.67 -8.25 6.96
N PRO A 151 9.34 -7.27 7.61
CA PRO A 151 8.70 -6.41 8.59
C PRO A 151 7.51 -5.64 8.00
N TYR A 152 7.69 -5.06 6.81
CA TYR A 152 6.65 -4.34 6.08
C TYR A 152 5.44 -5.23 5.76
N VAL A 153 5.66 -6.41 5.17
CA VAL A 153 4.56 -7.31 4.79
C VAL A 153 3.82 -7.83 6.04
N ARG A 154 4.55 -8.17 7.12
CA ARG A 154 3.94 -8.58 8.40
C ARG A 154 3.07 -7.46 8.98
N TRP A 155 3.57 -6.23 8.97
CA TRP A 155 2.80 -5.08 9.43
C TRP A 155 1.52 -4.89 8.61
N ARG A 156 1.62 -4.86 7.27
CA ARG A 156 0.44 -4.69 6.38
C ARG A 156 -0.60 -5.79 6.61
N TYR A 157 -0.18 -7.02 6.89
CA TYR A 157 -1.08 -8.11 7.24
C TYR A 157 -1.77 -7.90 8.60
N LEU A 158 -1.03 -7.51 9.64
CA LEU A 158 -1.58 -7.23 10.97
C LEU A 158 -2.55 -6.04 10.95
N ASP A 159 -2.18 -4.96 10.26
CA ASP A 159 -3.02 -3.77 10.07
C ASP A 159 -4.36 -4.13 9.38
N ALA A 160 -4.31 -4.93 8.32
CA ALA A 160 -5.51 -5.41 7.62
C ALA A 160 -6.42 -6.26 8.50
N LEU A 161 -5.86 -7.01 9.46
CA LEU A 161 -6.62 -7.85 10.38
C LEU A 161 -7.04 -7.14 11.65
N MET A 162 -6.58 -5.91 11.92
CA MET A 162 -6.73 -5.23 13.20
C MET A 162 -8.18 -5.18 13.71
N GLY A 163 -9.13 -4.92 12.80
CA GLY A 163 -10.57 -4.91 13.12
C GLY A 163 -11.17 -6.27 13.48
N HIS A 164 -10.49 -7.36 13.15
CA HIS A 164 -10.88 -8.75 13.40
C HIS A 164 -10.15 -9.38 14.59
N LEU A 165 -9.15 -8.69 15.15
CA LEU A 165 -8.41 -9.15 16.34
C LEU A 165 -9.19 -8.87 17.64
N GLY A 166 -8.64 -9.35 18.76
CA GLY A 166 -9.20 -9.18 20.11
C GLY A 166 -9.42 -7.71 20.52
N LYS A 167 -10.19 -7.50 21.59
CA LYS A 167 -10.61 -6.15 22.04
C LYS A 167 -9.43 -5.23 22.33
N GLU A 168 -8.32 -5.79 22.80
CA GLU A 168 -7.08 -5.07 23.11
C GLU A 168 -6.46 -4.45 21.85
N PHE A 169 -6.46 -5.17 20.72
CA PHE A 169 -5.96 -4.67 19.44
C PHE A 169 -6.87 -3.57 18.89
N GLN A 170 -8.18 -3.77 18.95
CA GLN A 170 -9.16 -2.76 18.55
C GLN A 170 -9.05 -1.48 19.40
N ALA A 171 -8.72 -1.62 20.70
CA ALA A 171 -8.49 -0.48 21.57
C ALA A 171 -7.22 0.30 21.20
N GLN A 172 -6.13 -0.39 20.84
CA GLN A 172 -4.91 0.25 20.34
C GLN A 172 -5.17 1.01 19.03
N ASP A 173 -5.85 0.39 18.08
CA ASP A 173 -6.23 1.02 16.80
C ASP A 173 -7.11 2.26 17.01
N LEU A 174 -8.13 2.17 17.88
CA LEU A 174 -8.95 3.33 18.22
C LEU A 174 -8.13 4.44 18.88
N SER A 175 -7.20 4.10 19.76
CA SER A 175 -6.30 5.06 20.40
C SER A 175 -5.42 5.77 19.37
N PHE A 176 -4.89 5.04 18.40
CA PHE A 176 -4.10 5.63 17.32
C PHE A 176 -4.96 6.53 16.41
N ARG A 177 -6.15 6.07 16.00
CA ARG A 177 -7.10 6.86 15.19
C ARG A 177 -7.54 8.15 15.89
N ARG A 178 -7.64 8.16 17.23
CA ARG A 178 -7.86 9.38 18.03
C ARG A 178 -6.74 10.40 17.84
N VAL A 179 -5.48 9.96 17.84
CA VAL A 179 -4.33 10.85 17.60
C VAL A 179 -4.33 11.35 16.15
N LEU A 180 -4.65 10.48 15.19
CA LEU A 180 -4.57 10.79 13.77
C LEU A 180 -5.66 11.77 13.32
N PHE A 181 -6.90 11.54 13.76
CA PHE A 181 -8.11 12.21 13.27
C PHE A 181 -8.90 12.98 14.35
N GLY A 182 -8.54 12.88 15.63
CA GLY A 182 -9.31 13.46 16.73
C GLY A 182 -10.63 12.71 17.05
N VAL A 183 -10.84 11.52 16.48
CA VAL A 183 -12.12 10.79 16.59
C VAL A 183 -12.26 10.12 17.94
N SER A 184 -13.21 10.56 18.77
CA SER A 184 -13.34 10.10 20.17
C SER A 184 -14.07 8.74 20.35
N ARG A 185 -14.75 8.18 19.35
CA ARG A 185 -15.52 6.94 19.49
C ARG A 185 -15.47 6.05 18.24
N ALA A 186 -15.31 4.72 18.42
CA ALA A 186 -15.44 3.76 17.33
C ALA A 186 -16.87 3.75 16.78
N PRO A 187 -17.07 3.57 15.45
CA PRO A 187 -18.41 3.40 14.89
C PRO A 187 -19.11 2.19 15.55
N PRO A 188 -20.44 2.28 15.78
CA PRO A 188 -21.20 1.14 16.30
C PRO A 188 -21.05 -0.05 15.36
N ARG A 189 -20.94 -1.25 15.94
CA ARG A 189 -20.88 -2.52 15.20
C ARG A 189 -22.20 -2.83 14.53
#